data_AF-A0A9W7LEI2-F1
#
_entry.id   AF-A0A9W7LEI2-F1
#
_cell.length_a   1.000
_cell.length_b   1.000
_cell.length_c   1.000
_cell.angle_alpha   90.00
_cell.angle_beta   90.00
_cell.angle_gamma   90.00
#
_symmetry.space_group_name_H-M   'P 1'
#
loop_
_entity.id
_entity.type
_entity.pdbx_description
1 polymer ?
#
loop_
_entity_poly.entity_id
_entity_poly.type
_entity_poly.pdbx_seq_one_letter_code
_entity_poly.pdbx_strand_id
1 'polypeptide(L)'
;MPTFLLDVNTKGGALFYSLVLFVVPLFVYVYQCNTSSLPPEEIGRNIGFVFTTAATLLWTSTYLFRVANKGMTYAKQLKDYEDGVIQRRLEELDDEEREGLLEEIEREGDRF
;
A
#
# COMPACT_ATOMS: atom_id res chain seq x y z
N MET A 1 -25.09 6.98 -8.78
CA MET A 1 -24.90 6.00 -9.87
C MET A 1 -23.98 4.90 -9.34
N PRO A 2 -24.17 3.61 -9.68
CA PRO A 2 -23.41 2.55 -9.04
C PRO A 2 -21.93 2.68 -9.45
N THR A 3 -21.07 3.00 -8.50
CA THR A 3 -19.61 3.07 -8.65
C THR A 3 -18.95 1.70 -8.82
N PHE A 4 -19.75 0.67 -9.15
CA PHE A 4 -19.31 -0.72 -9.34
C PHE A 4 -18.24 -0.89 -10.42
N LEU A 5 -18.22 -0.02 -11.43
CA LEU A 5 -17.27 -0.07 -12.56
C LEU A 5 -15.97 0.72 -12.31
N LEU A 6 -15.98 1.71 -11.42
CA LEU A 6 -14.82 2.56 -11.13
C LEU A 6 -14.16 2.23 -9.79
N ASP A 7 -14.75 1.34 -8.99
CA ASP A 7 -14.14 0.87 -7.75
C ASP A 7 -13.19 -0.32 -8.00
N VAL A 8 -11.89 -0.06 -7.85
CA VAL A 8 -10.79 -1.03 -8.01
C VAL A 8 -10.97 -2.27 -7.11
N ASN A 9 -11.59 -2.12 -5.93
CA ASN A 9 -11.78 -3.24 -5.00
C ASN A 9 -12.92 -4.17 -5.40
N THR A 10 -13.70 -3.82 -6.43
CA THR A 10 -14.80 -4.65 -6.92
C THR A 10 -14.37 -5.44 -8.16
N LYS A 11 -14.94 -6.64 -8.35
CA LYS A 11 -14.65 -7.50 -9.53
C LYS A 11 -14.90 -6.75 -10.86
N GLY A 12 -15.91 -5.87 -10.91
CA GLY A 12 -16.21 -5.03 -12.06
C GLY A 12 -15.11 -4.01 -12.36
N GLY A 13 -14.62 -3.30 -11.34
CA GLY A 13 -13.53 -2.34 -11.51
C GLY A 13 -12.21 -2.99 -11.89
N ALA A 14 -11.84 -4.12 -11.29
CA ALA A 14 -10.63 -4.86 -11.68
C ALA A 14 -10.63 -5.23 -13.18
N LEU A 15 -11.77 -5.70 -13.70
CA LEU A 15 -11.94 -5.97 -15.13
C LEU A 15 -11.84 -4.70 -15.97
N PHE A 16 -12.53 -3.62 -15.57
CA PHE A 16 -12.49 -2.34 -16.28
C PHE A 16 -11.07 -1.76 -16.38
N TYR A 17 -10.34 -1.67 -15.27
CA TYR A 17 -8.98 -1.14 -15.26
C TYR A 17 -8.00 -2.03 -16.03
N SER A 18 -8.17 -3.35 -16.00
CA SER A 18 -7.34 -4.27 -16.81
C SER A 18 -7.58 -4.07 -18.32
N LEU A 19 -8.83 -3.89 -18.74
CA LEU A 19 -9.19 -3.55 -20.12
C LEU A 19 -8.60 -2.19 -20.53
N VAL A 20 -8.74 -1.16 -19.68
CA VAL A 20 -8.21 0.17 -19.94
C VAL A 20 -6.69 0.13 -20.08
N LEU A 21 -5.99 -0.57 -19.18
CA LEU A 21 -4.53 -0.72 -19.24
C LEU A 21 -4.06 -1.38 -20.55
N PHE A 22 -4.85 -2.30 -21.11
CA PHE A 22 -4.55 -2.93 -22.40
C PHE A 22 -4.86 -2.02 -23.59
N VAL A 23 -5.99 -1.31 -23.56
CA VAL A 23 -6.45 -0.47 -24.68
C VAL A 23 -5.68 0.84 -24.78
N VAL A 24 -5.26 1.43 -23.65
CA VAL A 24 -4.59 2.75 -23.63
C VAL A 24 -3.28 2.76 -24.43
N PRO A 25 -2.33 1.82 -24.27
CA PRO A 25 -1.10 1.79 -25.07
C PRO A 25 -1.37 1.65 -26.57
N LEU A 26 -2.41 0.91 -26.96
CA LEU A 26 -2.81 0.76 -28.37
C LEU A 26 -3.35 2.09 -28.92
N PHE A 27 -4.19 2.77 -28.15
CA PHE A 27 -4.72 4.07 -28.56
C PHE A 27 -3.61 5.12 -28.67
N VAL A 28 -2.67 5.13 -27.72
CA VAL A 28 -1.49 6.01 -27.74
C VAL A 28 -0.59 5.71 -28.95
N TYR A 29 -0.40 4.44 -29.30
CA TYR A 29 0.34 4.04 -30.50
C TYR A 29 -0.34 4.57 -31.77
N VAL A 30 -1.64 4.34 -31.92
CA VAL A 30 -2.41 4.82 -33.08
C VAL A 30 -2.35 6.35 -33.14
N TYR A 31 -2.55 7.04 -32.03
CA TYR A 31 -2.48 8.50 -31.98
C TYR A 31 -1.11 9.02 -32.43
N GLN A 32 -0.01 8.48 -31.88
CA GLN A 32 1.34 8.92 -32.24
C GLN A 32 1.67 8.62 -33.71
N CYS A 33 1.23 7.50 -34.28
CA CYS A 33 1.43 7.22 -35.70
C CYS A 33 0.68 8.19 -36.63
N ASN A 34 -0.43 8.81 -36.16
CA ASN A 34 -1.20 9.77 -36.96
C ASN A 34 -0.70 11.22 -36.80
N THR A 35 -0.10 11.57 -35.66
CA THR A 35 0.34 12.95 -35.37
C THR A 35 1.84 13.17 -35.52
N SER A 36 2.64 12.14 -35.30
CA SER A 36 4.10 12.26 -35.28
C SER A 36 4.68 11.86 -36.64
N SER A 37 5.70 12.60 -37.10
CA SER A 37 6.43 12.27 -38.34
C SER A 37 7.44 11.13 -38.19
N LEU A 38 7.48 10.49 -37.01
CA LEU A 38 8.41 9.41 -36.71
C LEU A 38 7.97 8.13 -37.38
N PRO A 39 8.92 7.25 -37.76
CA PRO A 39 8.56 6.02 -38.40
C PRO A 39 7.91 5.05 -37.39
N PRO A 40 6.95 4.20 -37.80
CA PRO A 40 6.11 3.42 -36.89
C PRO A 40 6.88 2.46 -35.96
N GLU A 41 8.06 1.99 -36.39
CA GLU A 41 8.93 1.11 -35.61
C GLU A 41 9.53 1.81 -34.39
N GLU A 42 9.88 3.08 -34.51
CA GLU A 42 10.46 3.85 -33.41
C GLU A 42 9.39 4.19 -32.37
N ILE A 43 8.17 4.51 -32.81
CA ILE A 43 7.01 4.75 -31.95
C ILE A 43 6.69 3.49 -31.15
N GLY A 44 6.61 2.33 -31.81
CA GLY A 44 6.34 1.05 -31.15
C GLY A 44 7.38 0.70 -30.10
N ARG A 45 8.67 0.86 -30.43
CA ARG A 45 9.78 0.62 -29.51
C ARG A 45 9.71 1.51 -28.28
N ASN A 46 9.50 2.82 -28.47
CA ASN A 46 9.49 3.78 -27.38
C ASN A 46 8.31 3.56 -26.43
N ILE A 47 7.11 3.32 -26.98
CA ILE A 47 5.91 3.03 -26.17
C ILE A 47 6.11 1.73 -25.38
N GLY A 48 6.62 0.67 -26.01
CA GLY A 48 6.88 -0.60 -25.34
C GLY A 48 7.91 -0.47 -24.21
N PHE A 49 8.99 0.27 -24.45
CA PHE A 49 10.02 0.54 -23.45
C PHE A 49 9.46 1.32 -22.25
N VAL A 50 8.72 2.40 -22.51
CA VAL A 50 8.10 3.23 -21.46
C VAL A 50 7.09 2.43 -20.66
N PHE A 51 6.20 1.69 -21.34
CA PHE A 51 5.18 0.87 -20.69
C PHE A 51 5.81 -0.19 -19.79
N THR A 52 6.78 -0.95 -20.30
CA THR A 52 7.44 -2.02 -19.54
C THR A 52 8.20 -1.47 -18.34
N THR A 53 8.92 -0.36 -18.52
CA THR A 53 9.67 0.28 -17.45
C THR A 53 8.74 0.84 -16.37
N ALA A 54 7.70 1.56 -16.76
CA ALA A 54 6.72 2.13 -15.82
C ALA A 54 5.95 1.03 -15.07
N ALA A 55 5.49 -0.01 -15.76
CA ALA A 55 4.80 -1.15 -15.14
C ALA A 55 5.71 -1.87 -14.14
N THR A 56 6.98 -2.08 -14.50
CA THR A 56 7.96 -2.71 -13.60
C THR A 56 8.25 -1.83 -12.39
N LEU A 57 8.45 -0.52 -12.58
CA LEU A 57 8.67 0.41 -11.48
C LEU A 57 7.44 0.52 -10.55
N LEU A 58 6.23 0.60 -11.10
CA LEU A 58 5.01 0.59 -10.32
C LEU A 58 4.89 -0.72 -9.54
N TRP A 59 5.12 -1.87 -10.16
CA TRP A 59 5.06 -3.17 -9.50
C TRP A 59 6.11 -3.31 -8.41
N THR A 60 7.38 -2.97 -8.67
CA THR A 60 8.45 -3.03 -7.65
C THR A 60 8.23 -2.04 -6.51
N SER A 61 7.68 -0.85 -6.80
CA SER A 61 7.33 0.12 -5.76
C SER A 61 6.35 -0.44 -4.74
N THR A 62 5.44 -1.35 -5.13
CA THR A 62 4.51 -1.99 -4.17
C THR A 62 5.24 -2.78 -3.08
N TYR A 63 6.40 -3.37 -3.41
CA TYR A 63 7.24 -4.07 -2.44
C TYR A 63 8.00 -3.09 -1.56
N LEU A 64 8.51 -1.99 -2.12
CA LEU A 64 9.18 -0.93 -1.35
C LEU A 64 8.23 -0.30 -0.33
N PHE A 65 7.01 0.05 -0.73
CA PHE A 65 6.01 0.59 0.20
C PHE A 65 5.57 -0.41 1.26
N ARG A 66 5.53 -1.71 0.94
CA ARG A 66 5.24 -2.76 1.93
C ARG A 66 6.32 -2.82 3.02
N VAL A 67 7.59 -2.68 2.65
CA VAL A 67 8.71 -2.63 3.59
C VAL A 67 8.70 -1.33 4.41
N ALA A 68 8.50 -0.19 3.76
CA ALA A 68 8.50 1.12 4.40
C ALA A 68 7.39 1.27 5.45
N ASN A 69 6.20 0.75 5.18
CA ASN A 69 5.06 0.82 6.11
C ASN A 69 5.19 -0.15 7.31
N LYS A 70 6.31 -0.88 7.46
CA LYS A 70 6.56 -1.87 8.53
C LYS A 70 5.40 -2.85 8.76
N GLY A 71 4.57 -3.10 7.74
CA GLY A 71 3.49 -4.09 7.76
C GLY A 71 4.02 -5.52 7.61
N MET A 72 5.11 -5.83 8.31
CA MET A 72 5.72 -7.16 8.32
C MET A 72 4.99 -7.99 9.37
N THR A 73 4.54 -9.17 8.98
CA THR A 73 3.79 -10.09 9.85
C THR A 73 4.50 -10.29 11.20
N TYR A 74 5.82 -10.41 11.20
CA TYR A 74 6.61 -10.56 12.43
C TYR A 74 6.55 -9.33 13.35
N ALA A 75 6.69 -8.12 12.82
CA ALA A 75 6.64 -6.90 13.63
C ALA A 75 5.25 -6.68 14.23
N LYS A 76 4.20 -7.05 13.49
CA LYS A 76 2.82 -7.00 13.97
C LYS A 76 2.56 -8.08 15.03
N GLN A 77 2.98 -9.32 14.77
CA GLN A 77 2.87 -10.43 15.72
C GLN A 77 3.60 -10.18 17.03
N LEU A 78 4.81 -9.60 16.98
CA LEU A 78 5.58 -9.29 18.17
C LEU A 78 4.85 -8.25 19.03
N LYS A 79 4.36 -7.18 18.40
CA LYS A 79 3.59 -6.15 19.09
C LYS A 79 2.29 -6.71 19.69
N ASP A 80 1.54 -7.49 18.91
CA ASP A 80 0.29 -8.10 19.39
C ASP A 80 0.54 -9.07 20.57
N TYR A 81 1.68 -9.76 20.58
CA TYR A 81 2.10 -10.62 21.69
C TYR A 81 2.51 -9.80 22.93
N GLU A 82 3.33 -8.77 22.75
CA GLU A 82 3.75 -7.87 23.85
C GLU A 82 2.54 -7.19 24.50
N ASP A 83 1.63 -6.62 23.70
CA ASP A 83 0.41 -5.97 24.17
C ASP A 83 -0.48 -6.97 24.95
N GLY A 84 -0.64 -8.20 24.44
CA GLY A 84 -1.42 -9.24 25.10
C GLY A 84 -0.79 -9.74 26.42
N VAL A 85 0.54 -9.82 26.50
CA VAL A 85 1.24 -10.19 27.74
C VAL A 85 1.14 -9.08 28.77
N ILE A 86 1.34 -7.82 28.39
CA ILE A 86 1.22 -6.67 29.29
C ILE A 86 -0.21 -6.59 29.84
N GLN A 87 -1.22 -6.79 29.00
CA GLN A 87 -2.61 -6.79 29.44
C GLN A 87 -2.91 -7.92 30.44
N ARG A 88 -2.44 -9.15 30.18
CA ARG A 88 -2.55 -10.27 31.13
C ARG A 88 -1.89 -9.95 32.47
N ARG A 89 -0.70 -9.33 32.45
CA ARG A 89 0.00 -8.93 33.68
C ARG A 89 -0.76 -7.87 34.45
N LEU A 90 -1.34 -6.89 33.77
CA LEU A 90 -2.20 -5.89 34.42
C LEU A 90 -3.45 -6.54 35.03
N GLU A 91 -4.12 -7.44 34.32
CA GLU A 91 -5.30 -8.16 34.84
C GLU A 91 -4.98 -9.05 36.05
N GLU A 92 -3.76 -9.58 36.15
CA GLU A 92 -3.27 -10.37 37.29
C GLU A 92 -2.89 -9.53 38.52
N LEU A 93 -2.63 -8.23 38.37
CA LEU A 93 -2.35 -7.32 39.49
C LEU A 93 -3.63 -6.98 40.27
N ASP A 94 -3.50 -6.91 41.59
CA ASP A 94 -4.55 -6.41 42.48
C ASP A 94 -4.85 -4.93 42.20
N ASP A 95 -6.08 -4.49 42.46
CA ASP A 95 -6.51 -3.13 42.13
C ASP A 95 -5.64 -2.06 42.84
N GLU A 96 -5.20 -2.32 44.08
CA GLU A 96 -4.30 -1.42 44.83
C GLU A 96 -2.89 -1.33 44.21
N GLU A 97 -2.33 -2.43 43.71
CA GLU A 97 -1.01 -2.42 43.06
C GLU A 97 -1.06 -1.75 41.68
N ARG A 98 -2.17 -1.93 40.95
CA ARG A 98 -2.42 -1.30 39.65
C ARG A 98 -2.51 0.22 39.77
N GLU A 99 -3.24 0.70 40.78
CA GLU A 99 -3.43 2.14 41.06
C GLU A 99 -2.12 2.77 41.56
N GLY A 100 -1.34 2.05 42.37
CA GLY A 100 0.00 2.50 42.79
C GLY A 100 0.99 2.66 41.64
N LEU A 101 0.99 1.75 40.66
CA LEU A 101 1.83 1.87 39.44
C LEU A 101 1.41 3.05 38.55
N LEU A 102 0.11 3.33 38.42
CA LEU A 102 -0.38 4.50 37.69
C LEU A 102 0.03 5.80 38.38
N GLU A 103 -0.08 5.84 39.71
CA GLU A 103 0.30 7.01 40.51
C GLU A 103 1.82 7.26 40.47
N GLU A 104 2.64 6.21 40.36
CA GLU A 104 4.09 6.32 40.18
C GLU A 104 4.46 6.86 38.78
N ILE A 105 3.79 6.39 37.73
CA ILE A 105 3.98 6.88 36.35
C ILE A 105 3.59 8.35 36.22
N GLU A 106 2.46 8.79 36.80
CA GLU A 106 2.07 10.20 36.80
C GLU A 106 3.10 11.08 37.52
N ARG A 107 3.63 10.58 38.64
CA ARG A 107 4.65 11.29 39.44
C ARG A 107 6.01 11.40 38.74
N GLU A 108 6.40 10.39 37.97
CA GLU A 108 7.60 10.44 37.12
C GLU A 108 7.38 11.26 35.84
N GLY A 109 6.20 11.19 35.23
CA GLY A 109 5.83 11.94 34.03
C GLY A 109 5.81 13.45 34.26
N ASP A 110 5.37 13.92 35.44
CA ASP A 110 5.41 15.33 35.85
C ASP A 110 6.83 15.85 36.17
N ARG A 111 7.82 14.96 36.22
CA ARG A 111 9.21 15.28 36.58
C ARG A 111 10.10 15.60 35.37
N PHE A 112 9.58 15.44 34.14
CA PHE A 112 10.25 15.73 32.87
C PHE A 112 9.51 16.82 32.08
#